data_AF-A0A8R2JVA8-F1
#
_entry.id   AF-A0A8R2JVA8-F1
#
_cell.length_a   1.000
_cell.length_b   1.000
_cell.length_c   1.000
_cell.angle_alpha   90.00
_cell.angle_beta   90.00
_cell.angle_gamma   90.00
#
_symmetry.space_group_name_H-M   'P 1'
#
loop_
_entity.id
_entity.type
_entity.pdbx_description
1 polymer ?
#
loop_
_entity_poly.entity_id
_entity_poly.type
_entity_poly.pdbx_seq_one_letter_code
_entity_poly.pdbx_strand_id
1 'polypeptide(L)'
;MTMQNTKQVPEPIIYGPAKYEYKKLCYAEIFQVLQSFRKDEVFCDIKLETDDGGSIFGHKVVLASASPYFHAMFTNLKKNNQDIVVIKNLDSTALQLLVEFIYSGQVTVTDKNVQDLLP
;
A
#
# COMPACT_ATOMS: atom_id res chain seq x y z
N MET A 1 -21.56 -28.10 -7.93
CA MET A 1 -21.35 -26.63 -7.95
C MET A 1 -19.92 -26.38 -7.50
N THR A 2 -19.21 -25.44 -8.14
CA THR A 2 -17.78 -25.12 -7.93
C THR A 2 -17.52 -24.70 -6.46
N MET A 3 -16.33 -24.91 -5.88
CA MET A 3 -15.05 -24.30 -6.29
C MET A 3 -13.83 -25.19 -6.08
N GLN A 4 -12.84 -25.01 -6.96
CA GLN A 4 -11.45 -25.43 -6.74
C GLN A 4 -10.79 -24.46 -5.75
N ASN A 5 -9.90 -24.96 -4.88
CA ASN A 5 -8.53 -24.47 -4.70
C ASN A 5 -7.94 -25.06 -3.42
N THR A 6 -6.87 -25.84 -3.55
CA THR A 6 -5.81 -25.83 -2.54
C THR A 6 -4.50 -25.90 -3.30
N LYS A 7 -3.64 -24.90 -3.11
CA LYS A 7 -2.32 -24.82 -3.72
C LYS A 7 -1.43 -25.95 -3.18
N GLN A 8 -1.50 -27.13 -3.81
CA GLN A 8 -0.61 -28.22 -3.47
C GLN A 8 0.79 -27.88 -4.01
N VAL A 9 1.70 -27.55 -3.10
CA VAL A 9 3.12 -27.40 -3.41
C VAL A 9 3.62 -28.77 -3.91
N PRO A 10 4.20 -28.86 -5.13
CA PRO A 10 4.74 -30.13 -5.61
C PRO A 10 5.90 -30.57 -4.70
N GLU A 11 5.90 -31.84 -4.30
CA GLU A 11 7.04 -32.42 -3.57
C GLU A 11 8.32 -32.37 -4.45
N PRO A 12 9.50 -32.13 -3.85
CA PRO A 12 10.73 -31.94 -4.62
C PRO A 12 11.25 -33.28 -5.17
N ILE A 13 10.93 -33.57 -6.44
CA ILE A 13 11.52 -34.69 -7.18
C ILE A 13 12.89 -34.30 -7.73
N ILE A 14 13.89 -35.18 -7.52
CA ILE A 14 15.34 -34.90 -7.53
C ILE A 14 16.02 -35.89 -8.51
N TYR A 15 16.92 -35.52 -9.43
CA TYR A 15 17.54 -34.23 -9.77
C TYR A 15 17.56 -33.99 -11.31
N GLY A 16 17.61 -32.72 -11.70
CA GLY A 16 18.14 -32.23 -12.99
C GLY A 16 18.41 -30.73 -12.87
N PRO A 17 19.26 -30.10 -13.71
CA PRO A 17 19.49 -28.66 -13.68
C PRO A 17 18.28 -27.91 -14.27
N ALA A 18 17.19 -27.87 -13.50
CA ALA A 18 15.98 -27.15 -13.84
C ALA A 18 16.32 -25.65 -13.94
N LYS A 19 16.34 -25.14 -15.18
CA LYS A 19 16.46 -23.70 -15.45
C LYS A 19 15.12 -23.04 -15.11
N TYR A 20 14.96 -22.64 -13.87
CA TYR A 20 13.82 -21.85 -13.44
C TYR A 20 13.98 -20.39 -13.93
N GLU A 21 13.30 -20.05 -15.03
CA GLU A 21 13.27 -18.69 -15.54
C GLU A 21 12.20 -17.88 -14.79
N TYR A 22 12.60 -17.25 -13.68
CA TYR A 22 11.76 -16.31 -12.97
C TYR A 22 11.72 -14.97 -13.71
N LYS A 23 10.74 -14.83 -14.61
CA LYS A 23 10.46 -13.54 -15.25
C LYS A 23 10.00 -12.55 -14.18
N LYS A 24 10.79 -11.51 -13.95
CA LYS A 24 10.47 -10.44 -13.00
C LYS A 24 9.12 -9.82 -13.37
N LEU A 25 8.17 -9.80 -12.44
CA LEU A 25 6.89 -9.10 -12.60
C LEU A 25 7.16 -7.64 -12.99
N CYS A 26 6.28 -7.10 -13.83
CA CYS A 26 6.20 -5.68 -14.08
C CYS A 26 6.02 -4.95 -12.73
N TYR A 27 6.70 -3.83 -12.52
CA TYR A 27 6.58 -3.08 -11.26
C TYR A 27 5.14 -2.69 -10.95
N ALA A 28 4.30 -2.44 -11.96
CA ALA A 28 2.87 -2.18 -11.78
C ALA A 28 2.08 -3.40 -11.27
N GLU A 29 2.42 -4.63 -11.69
CA GLU A 29 1.79 -5.86 -11.17
C GLU A 29 2.11 -6.05 -9.67
N ILE A 30 3.33 -5.73 -9.26
CA ILE A 30 3.74 -5.75 -7.84
C ILE A 30 2.93 -4.72 -7.04
N PHE A 31 2.79 -3.49 -7.55
CA PHE A 31 2.02 -2.44 -6.89
C PHE A 31 0.51 -2.75 -6.83
N GLN A 32 -0.07 -3.39 -7.85
CA GLN A 32 -1.45 -3.90 -7.81
C GLN A 32 -1.66 -4.91 -6.66
N VAL A 33 -0.71 -5.82 -6.44
CA VAL A 33 -0.76 -6.78 -5.32
C VAL A 33 -0.57 -6.09 -3.96
N LEU A 34 0.32 -5.10 -3.86
CA LEU A 34 0.45 -4.27 -2.66
C LEU A 34 -0.84 -3.48 -2.38
N GLN A 35 -1.55 -3.04 -3.42
CA GLN A 35 -2.82 -2.34 -3.30
C GLN A 35 -3.96 -3.26 -2.85
N SER A 36 -4.01 -4.52 -3.30
CA SER A 36 -4.95 -5.50 -2.74
C SER A 36 -4.63 -5.79 -1.27
N PHE A 37 -3.36 -6.03 -0.92
CA PHE A 37 -2.97 -6.22 0.48
C PHE A 37 -3.37 -5.01 1.36
N ARG A 38 -3.22 -3.78 0.87
CA ARG A 38 -3.70 -2.58 1.57
C ARG A 38 -5.22 -2.59 1.80
N LYS A 39 -6.00 -2.94 0.77
CA LYS A 39 -7.47 -2.96 0.80
C LYS A 39 -8.03 -4.11 1.65
N ASP A 40 -7.30 -5.21 1.72
CA ASP A 40 -7.60 -6.40 2.54
C ASP A 40 -6.97 -6.31 3.96
N GLU A 41 -6.34 -5.16 4.30
CA GLU A 41 -5.63 -4.88 5.57
C GLU A 41 -4.46 -5.84 5.91
N VAL A 42 -3.97 -6.59 4.91
CA VAL A 42 -2.90 -7.58 5.06
C VAL A 42 -1.52 -6.90 5.10
N PHE A 43 -0.73 -7.26 6.11
CA PHE A 43 0.61 -6.72 6.39
C PHE A 43 0.67 -5.20 6.69
N CYS A 44 -0.47 -4.52 6.81
CA CYS A 44 -0.51 -3.11 7.17
C CYS A 44 0.09 -2.90 8.57
N ASP A 45 1.09 -2.00 8.64
CA ASP A 45 1.84 -1.66 9.85
C ASP A 45 1.66 -0.19 10.25
N ILE A 46 0.75 0.52 9.59
CA ILE A 46 0.27 1.84 9.97
C ILE A 46 -1.23 2.03 9.64
N LYS A 47 -1.93 2.71 10.54
CA LYS A 47 -3.22 3.37 10.31
C LYS A 47 -3.00 4.88 10.36
N LEU A 48 -3.42 5.58 9.31
CA LEU A 48 -3.44 7.04 9.25
C LEU A 48 -4.88 7.51 9.53
N GLU A 49 -5.04 8.51 10.40
CA GLU A 49 -6.32 9.10 10.77
C GLU A 49 -6.29 10.60 10.46
N THR A 50 -7.44 11.20 10.15
CA THR A 50 -7.57 12.64 9.84
C THR A 50 -8.45 13.35 10.87
N ASP A 51 -8.31 14.68 10.98
CA ASP A 51 -9.04 15.48 11.99
C ASP A 51 -10.58 15.43 11.80
N ASP A 52 -11.06 15.09 10.60
CA ASP A 52 -12.47 14.85 10.26
C ASP A 52 -12.99 13.45 10.63
N GLY A 53 -12.14 12.61 11.25
CA GLY A 53 -12.48 11.26 11.71
C GLY A 53 -12.34 10.17 10.65
N GLY A 54 -11.92 10.49 9.42
CA GLY A 54 -11.56 9.48 8.43
C GLY A 54 -10.29 8.71 8.81
N SER A 55 -10.11 7.52 8.23
CA SER A 55 -8.87 6.76 8.41
C SER A 55 -8.60 5.76 7.27
N ILE A 56 -7.32 5.42 7.11
CA ILE A 56 -6.85 4.49 6.07
C ILE A 56 -5.64 3.68 6.55
N PHE A 57 -5.65 2.37 6.28
CA PHE A 57 -4.51 1.50 6.52
C PHE A 57 -3.49 1.56 5.38
N GLY A 58 -2.22 1.33 5.72
CA GLY A 58 -1.11 1.32 4.77
C GLY A 58 0.11 0.55 5.24
N HIS A 59 1.12 0.50 4.37
CA HIS A 59 2.43 -0.08 4.62
C HIS A 59 3.46 1.06 4.74
N LYS A 60 4.11 1.20 5.90
CA LYS A 60 5.13 2.22 6.18
C LYS A 60 6.23 2.23 5.11
N VAL A 61 6.64 1.05 4.64
CA VAL A 61 7.67 0.92 3.59
C VAL A 61 7.23 1.47 2.23
N VAL A 62 5.98 1.24 1.82
CA VAL A 62 5.45 1.73 0.53
C VAL A 62 5.29 3.26 0.60
N LEU A 63 4.61 3.73 1.64
CA LEU A 63 4.36 5.16 1.87
C LEU A 63 5.68 5.96 2.01
N ALA A 64 6.66 5.45 2.75
CA ALA A 64 7.99 6.09 2.88
C ALA A 64 8.80 6.05 1.58
N SER A 65 8.67 5.01 0.76
CA SER A 65 9.37 4.93 -0.54
C SER A 65 8.86 5.98 -1.54
N ALA A 66 7.58 6.36 -1.45
CA ALA A 66 6.94 7.32 -2.34
C ALA A 66 7.01 8.78 -1.83
N SER A 67 7.26 9.01 -0.54
CA SER A 67 7.21 10.36 0.05
C SER A 67 8.26 10.58 1.15
N PRO A 68 9.13 11.60 1.01
CA PRO A 68 10.04 12.05 2.07
C PRO A 68 9.32 12.43 3.37
N TYR A 69 8.09 12.93 3.30
CA TYR A 69 7.28 13.26 4.48
C TYR A 69 6.95 12.00 5.30
N PHE A 70 6.42 10.96 4.64
CA PHE A 70 6.15 9.67 5.30
C PHE A 70 7.43 9.03 5.83
N HIS A 71 8.54 9.11 5.07
CA HIS A 71 9.84 8.58 5.52
C HIS A 71 10.34 9.28 6.81
N ALA A 72 10.31 10.61 6.86
CA ALA A 72 10.72 11.37 8.03
C ALA A 72 9.79 11.11 9.23
N MET A 73 8.48 11.10 9.01
CA MET A 73 7.48 10.84 10.04
C MET A 73 7.65 9.45 10.66
N PHE A 74 7.70 8.39 9.86
CA PHE A 74 7.86 7.02 10.38
C PHE A 74 9.23 6.79 11.02
N THR A 75 10.29 7.47 10.57
CA THR A 75 11.60 7.41 11.22
C THR A 75 11.59 7.97 12.64
N ASN A 76 10.81 9.03 12.89
CA ASN A 76 10.61 9.55 14.24
C ASN A 76 9.73 8.62 15.10
N LEU A 77 8.68 8.02 14.52
CA LEU A 77 7.74 7.14 15.23
C LEU A 77 8.34 5.79 15.66
N LYS A 78 9.41 5.32 14.99
CA LYS A 78 10.18 4.12 15.40
C LYS A 78 10.62 4.14 16.88
N LYS A 79 10.78 5.32 17.48
CA LYS A 79 11.17 5.47 18.90
C LYS A 79 10.06 5.08 19.87
N ASN A 80 8.79 5.18 19.45
CA ASN A 80 7.62 5.05 20.32
C ASN A 80 6.75 3.83 19.98
N ASN A 81 7.16 3.03 18.98
CA ASN A 81 6.42 1.87 18.46
C ASN A 81 4.94 2.14 18.09
N GLN A 82 4.66 3.34 17.58
CA GLN A 82 3.30 3.75 17.20
C GLN A 82 2.90 3.20 15.81
N ASP A 83 1.69 2.68 15.75
CA ASP A 83 1.00 2.11 14.58
C ASP A 83 -0.21 2.95 14.14
N ILE A 84 -0.68 3.90 14.95
CA ILE A 84 -1.72 4.88 14.58
C ILE A 84 -1.12 6.29 14.58
N VAL A 85 -1.42 7.09 13.56
CA VAL A 85 -0.95 8.47 13.41
C VAL A 85 -2.07 9.38 12.90
N VAL A 86 -2.34 10.48 13.62
CA VAL A 86 -3.24 11.54 13.16
C VAL A 86 -2.48 12.51 12.25
N ILE A 87 -2.90 12.60 10.99
CA ILE A 87 -2.47 13.59 10.00
C ILE A 87 -3.33 14.84 10.16
N LYS A 88 -2.71 15.92 10.64
CA LYS A 88 -3.41 17.18 10.92
C LYS A 88 -3.54 18.06 9.69
N ASN A 89 -4.64 18.81 9.60
CA ASN A 89 -4.95 19.75 8.51
C ASN A 89 -4.96 19.10 7.11
N LEU A 90 -5.31 17.81 7.03
CA LEU A 90 -5.59 17.09 5.80
C LEU A 90 -6.94 16.41 5.99
N ASP A 91 -7.87 16.59 5.05
CA ASP A 91 -9.14 15.89 5.08
C ASP A 91 -8.99 14.43 4.63
N SER A 92 -9.97 13.61 4.99
CA SER A 92 -10.00 12.18 4.68
C SER A 92 -9.98 11.88 3.18
N THR A 93 -10.57 12.76 2.34
CA THR A 93 -10.68 12.55 0.90
C THR A 93 -9.33 12.80 0.22
N ALA A 94 -8.65 13.89 0.55
CA ALA A 94 -7.29 14.20 0.10
C ALA A 94 -6.29 13.12 0.55
N LEU A 95 -6.36 12.66 1.80
CA LEU A 95 -5.51 11.57 2.29
C LEU A 95 -5.78 10.27 1.50
N GLN A 96 -7.04 9.94 1.24
CA GLN A 96 -7.40 8.73 0.50
C GLN A 96 -6.97 8.79 -0.97
N LEU A 97 -7.10 9.96 -1.62
CA LEU A 97 -6.58 10.19 -2.98
C LEU A 97 -5.05 10.08 -3.03
N LEU A 98 -4.33 10.67 -2.07
CA LEU A 98 -2.88 10.58 -1.97
C LEU A 98 -2.40 9.14 -1.77
N VAL A 99 -3.02 8.38 -0.88
CA VAL A 99 -2.66 6.97 -0.64
C VAL A 99 -3.02 6.09 -1.83
N GLU A 100 -4.19 6.28 -2.46
CA GLU A 100 -4.55 5.51 -3.66
C GLU A 100 -3.62 5.84 -4.85
N PHE A 101 -3.17 7.09 -4.99
CA PHE A 101 -2.13 7.48 -5.95
C PHE A 101 -0.80 6.78 -5.68
N ILE A 102 -0.32 6.75 -4.44
CA ILE A 102 0.93 6.06 -4.05
C ILE A 102 0.89 4.57 -4.43
N TYR A 103 -0.27 3.92 -4.31
CA TYR A 103 -0.40 2.48 -4.58
C TYR A 103 -0.74 2.13 -6.03
N SER A 104 -1.40 3.01 -6.79
CA SER A 104 -1.84 2.74 -8.17
C SER A 104 -1.04 3.49 -9.25
N GLY A 105 -0.26 4.50 -8.86
CA GLY A 105 0.43 5.43 -9.77
C GLY A 105 -0.50 6.38 -10.53
N GLN A 106 -1.81 6.42 -10.21
CA GLN A 106 -2.82 7.18 -10.94
C GLN A 106 -3.79 7.89 -10.00
N VAL A 107 -4.24 9.08 -10.38
CA VAL A 107 -5.27 9.86 -9.67
C VAL A 107 -6.18 10.52 -10.70
N THR A 108 -7.50 10.44 -10.47
CA THR A 108 -8.49 11.10 -11.32
C THR A 108 -8.85 12.45 -10.72
N VAL A 109 -8.45 13.52 -11.41
CA VAL A 109 -8.83 14.89 -11.05
C VAL A 109 -10.20 15.23 -11.66
N THR A 110 -11.02 15.92 -10.89
CA THR A 110 -12.38 16.35 -11.20
C THR A 110 -12.61 17.74 -10.60
N ASP A 111 -13.62 18.48 -11.08
CA ASP A 111 -13.96 19.80 -10.52
C ASP A 111 -14.28 19.80 -9.01
N LYS A 112 -14.54 18.62 -8.43
CA LYS A 112 -14.87 18.44 -7.02
C LYS A 112 -13.64 18.23 -6.12
N ASN A 113 -12.58 17.60 -6.62
CA ASN A 113 -11.37 17.28 -5.84
C ASN A 113 -10.12 18.06 -6.28
N VAL A 114 -10.25 18.94 -7.28
CA VAL A 114 -9.14 19.79 -7.75
C VAL A 114 -8.63 20.75 -6.67
N GLN A 115 -9.50 21.22 -5.77
CA GLN A 115 -9.13 22.07 -4.63
C GLN A 115 -8.42 21.28 -3.51
N ASP A 116 -8.70 19.98 -3.39
CA ASP A 116 -8.09 19.10 -2.38
C ASP A 116 -6.69 18.60 -2.83
N LEU A 117 -6.40 18.68 -4.13
CA LEU A 117 -5.17 18.19 -4.77
C LEU A 117 -4.16 19.29 -5.13
N LEU A 118 -4.57 20.57 -5.11
CA LEU A 118 -3.73 21.71 -5.46
C LEU A 118 -3.64 22.73 -4.30
N PRO A 119 -2.44 23.21 -3.94
CA PRO A 119 -2.25 24.24 -2.91
C PRO A 119 -2.58 25.67 -3.41
#